data_AF-A0A416NP49-F1
#
_entry.id   AF-A0A416NP49-F1
#
_cell.length_a   1.000
_cell.length_b   1.000
_cell.length_c   1.000
_cell.angle_alpha   90.00
_cell.angle_beta   90.00
_cell.angle_gamma   90.00
#
_symmetry.space_group_name_H-M   'P 1'
#
loop_
_entity.id
_entity.type
_entity.pdbx_description
1 polymer ?
#
loop_
_entity_poly.entity_id
_entity_poly.type
_entity_poly.pdbx_seq_one_letter_code
_entity_poly.pdbx_strand_id
1 'polypeptide(L)'
;MAQIKYVGETIGELHILEEYEPHITPNGSKQRRFKVQCSCGSICDMRLESIKRNKMCTTCSWKQKRSDLTGQRFGMLVVTSMATDYISPSGHRLSRCNCVCDCGKKVVINMSSLVTGASKSCGCQINTSGLLKDNKELMSRYDYERNRELQLDLENITARSNVKIWWKCDKCGNSWLAQVASQNDKNKKHGCPYCAGTLVIKGKTDLQSRFPDIAQEWDFEKNNIMPSEISAFSGKKVWWICKEGHEWKATVANRVNGNGCPRCNIEKVNSFCEQAVYYYIKQAFPDTINSDTHIGMELDIFIPSKNVAIEYDGEVWHKSTKKIEIDIKKNELCKTYGITLIRVREPKLVPIEGCISFVRTNSTTNDTLDNVICDVLHYLKIYDVQVNTTSDTSKILEQFATKKYENSLASVYPELIKEWHPIKNGSLTPDKVNKASRYKVWWICPKGHEYQMTISNRTRIEKIQTNGKKVKAHGCPYCAGKKILIGYNDMQSLYPEVAKEWHLMKNGNLMPSMVTPGSSKKVWWRCNKCEYEWQSTVEHRCLSHHGCPNCSSKKRSPEVVCIETGTVYTNGKEAAVAIGLPHTYSSTIYKCCRGEVKTTGGYHWKYLT
;
A
#
# COMPACT_ATOMS: atom_id res chain seq x y z
N MET A 1 64.08 10.02 61.70
CA MET A 1 65.24 9.44 61.00
C MET A 1 65.82 10.50 60.09
N ALA A 2 67.12 10.77 60.15
CA ALA A 2 67.77 11.80 59.33
C ALA A 2 67.59 11.48 57.83
N GLN A 3 67.11 12.45 57.05
CA GLN A 3 66.85 12.28 55.62
C GLN A 3 68.18 12.27 54.86
N ILE A 4 68.60 11.10 54.36
CA ILE A 4 69.83 10.94 53.58
C ILE A 4 69.76 11.86 52.34
N LYS A 5 70.72 12.79 52.23
CA LYS A 5 70.88 13.70 51.08
C LYS A 5 71.69 13.00 49.99
N TYR A 6 71.14 12.92 48.77
CA TYR A 6 71.77 12.29 47.60
C TYR A 6 72.40 13.30 46.63
N VAL A 7 72.26 14.60 46.90
CA VAL A 7 72.77 15.68 46.05
C VAL A 7 74.29 15.66 46.06
N GLY A 8 74.91 15.57 44.88
CA GLY A 8 76.35 15.42 44.67
C GLY A 8 76.82 13.97 44.47
N GLU A 9 75.97 12.95 44.66
CA GLU A 9 76.34 11.55 44.41
C GLU A 9 76.22 11.17 42.92
N THR A 10 77.04 10.20 42.49
CA THR A 10 76.94 9.56 41.17
C THR A 10 76.49 8.11 41.32
N ILE A 11 75.39 7.74 40.68
CA ILE A 11 74.82 6.39 40.68
C ILE A 11 74.82 5.85 39.25
N GLY A 12 75.79 4.98 38.95
CA GLY A 12 76.05 4.52 37.58
C GLY A 12 76.56 5.66 36.70
N GLU A 13 75.86 5.92 35.60
CA GLU A 13 76.15 6.99 34.65
C GLU A 13 75.41 8.31 34.99
N LEU A 14 74.72 8.39 36.13
CA LEU A 14 73.90 9.54 36.53
C LEU A 14 74.49 10.28 37.73
N HIS A 15 74.84 11.55 37.55
CA HIS A 15 75.28 12.47 38.60
C HIS A 15 74.10 13.31 39.11
N ILE A 16 73.87 13.34 40.42
CA ILE A 16 72.70 14.00 41.03
C ILE A 16 73.03 15.46 41.34
N LEU A 17 72.38 16.39 40.64
CA LEU A 17 72.64 17.83 40.72
C LEU A 17 71.81 18.52 41.81
N GLU A 18 70.53 18.14 41.93
CA GLU A 18 69.58 18.85 42.78
C GLU A 18 68.45 17.91 43.20
N GLU A 19 67.93 18.08 44.41
CA GLU A 19 66.71 17.41 44.87
C GLU A 19 65.53 18.39 44.77
N TYR A 20 64.46 17.96 44.11
CA TYR A 20 63.23 18.73 43.99
C TYR A 20 62.23 18.40 45.09
N GLU A 21 61.27 19.31 45.30
CA GLU A 21 60.14 19.09 46.19
C GLU A 21 59.45 17.74 45.90
N PRO A 22 59.19 16.90 46.92
CA PRO A 22 58.61 15.59 46.72
C PRO A 22 57.26 15.68 46.00
N HIS A 23 57.13 14.97 44.88
CA HIS A 23 55.86 14.90 44.19
C HIS A 23 54.92 13.95 44.95
N ILE A 24 53.78 14.46 45.39
CA ILE A 24 52.73 13.67 46.04
C ILE A 24 51.78 13.17 44.97
N THR A 25 51.72 11.85 44.79
CA THR A 25 50.77 11.23 43.86
C THR A 25 49.34 11.26 44.43
N PRO A 26 48.29 11.14 43.60
CA PRO A 26 46.89 11.23 44.06
C PRO A 26 46.50 10.23 45.17
N ASN A 27 47.23 9.13 45.32
CA ASN A 27 47.06 8.14 46.38
C ASN A 27 47.88 8.44 47.66
N GLY A 28 48.44 9.64 47.78
CA GLY A 28 49.19 10.10 48.96
C GLY A 28 50.66 9.68 49.02
N SER A 29 51.19 8.95 48.02
CA SER A 29 52.60 8.51 48.04
C SER A 29 53.56 9.68 47.75
N LYS A 30 54.53 9.92 48.62
CA LYS A 30 55.59 10.92 48.44
C LYS A 30 56.74 10.34 47.63
N GLN A 31 56.95 10.85 46.42
CA GLN A 31 58.05 10.41 45.55
C GLN A 31 59.15 11.47 45.46
N ARG A 32 60.35 11.11 45.89
CA ARG A 32 61.54 11.97 45.80
C ARG A 32 62.03 12.06 44.35
N ARG A 33 62.18 13.28 43.85
CA ARG A 33 62.63 13.57 42.48
C ARG A 33 63.92 14.36 42.51
N PHE A 34 64.78 14.07 41.54
CA PHE A 34 66.10 14.67 41.43
C PHE A 34 66.34 15.13 40.00
N LYS A 35 67.03 16.25 39.87
CA LYS A 35 67.67 16.66 38.63
C LYS A 35 68.99 15.92 38.53
N VAL A 36 69.19 15.17 37.45
CA VAL A 36 70.42 14.39 37.23
C VAL A 36 71.04 14.72 35.89
N GLN A 37 72.37 14.70 35.82
CA GLN A 37 73.13 14.77 34.59
C GLN A 37 73.73 13.40 34.27
N CYS A 38 73.44 12.87 33.09
CA CYS A 38 74.04 11.64 32.61
C CYS A 38 75.43 11.90 32.04
N SER A 39 76.32 10.90 32.06
CA SER A 39 77.63 10.94 31.38
C SER A 39 77.58 11.29 29.89
N CYS A 40 76.46 11.03 29.22
CA CYS A 40 76.22 11.46 27.84
C CYS A 40 75.91 12.97 27.70
N GLY A 41 75.99 13.74 28.78
CA GLY A 41 75.72 15.18 28.86
C GLY A 41 74.26 15.57 29.02
N SER A 42 73.31 14.62 28.94
CA SER A 42 71.87 14.92 29.06
C SER A 42 71.47 15.20 30.50
N ILE A 43 70.73 16.28 30.73
CA ILE A 43 70.14 16.62 32.03
C ILE A 43 68.67 16.21 32.01
N CYS A 44 68.22 15.47 33.02
CA CYS A 44 66.84 15.00 33.11
C CYS A 44 66.33 14.86 34.55
N ASP A 45 65.02 14.86 34.69
CA ASP A 45 64.34 14.74 35.99
C ASP A 45 63.95 13.28 36.23
N MET A 46 64.49 12.68 37.29
CA MET A 46 64.29 11.27 37.59
C MET A 46 63.86 11.04 39.04
N ARG A 47 63.06 10.00 39.26
CA ARG A 47 62.70 9.53 40.62
C ARG A 47 63.87 8.73 41.20
N LEU A 48 64.05 8.77 42.53
CA LEU A 48 65.15 8.05 43.20
C LEU A 48 65.20 6.55 42.85
N GLU A 49 64.04 5.88 42.85
CA GLU A 49 63.95 4.46 42.48
C GLU A 49 64.40 4.20 41.04
N SER A 50 64.04 5.09 40.11
CA SER A 50 64.45 5.00 38.71
C SER A 50 65.95 5.24 38.53
N ILE A 51 66.54 6.16 39.30
CA ILE A 51 67.98 6.40 39.30
C ILE A 51 68.71 5.14 39.78
N LYS A 52 68.30 4.56 40.92
CA LYS A 52 68.89 3.35 41.48
C LYS A 52 68.74 2.13 40.55
N ARG A 53 67.59 1.98 39.89
CA ARG A 53 67.30 0.84 39.01
C ARG A 53 67.97 0.94 37.64
N ASN A 54 67.83 2.08 36.97
CA ASN A 54 68.22 2.19 35.56
C ASN A 54 69.68 2.64 35.39
N LYS A 55 70.25 3.35 36.38
CA LYS A 55 71.68 3.75 36.43
C LYS A 55 72.20 4.53 35.21
N MET A 56 71.35 4.98 34.29
CA MET A 56 71.67 5.79 33.10
C MET A 56 70.42 6.50 32.59
N CYS A 57 70.58 7.52 31.72
CA CYS A 57 69.42 8.24 31.18
C CYS A 57 68.61 7.36 30.23
N THR A 58 67.34 7.73 30.06
CA THR A 58 66.38 7.02 29.19
C THR A 58 66.95 6.87 27.78
N THR A 59 67.53 7.92 27.21
CA THR A 59 68.12 7.91 25.86
C THR A 59 69.25 6.90 25.70
N CYS A 60 70.17 6.80 26.67
CA CYS A 60 71.25 5.80 26.66
C CYS A 60 70.70 4.38 26.84
N SER A 61 69.72 4.20 27.73
CA SER A 61 69.04 2.92 27.90
C SER A 61 68.34 2.46 26.61
N TRP A 62 67.73 3.38 25.86
CA TRP A 62 67.11 3.09 24.56
C TRP A 62 68.14 2.74 23.47
N LYS A 63 69.30 3.42 23.44
CA LYS A 63 70.39 3.08 22.51
C LYS A 63 70.93 1.68 22.76
N GLN A 64 71.09 1.29 24.02
CA GLN A 64 71.59 -0.04 24.39
C GLN A 64 70.60 -1.18 24.04
N LYS A 65 69.29 -0.88 23.96
CA LYS A 65 68.23 -1.85 23.64
C LYS A 65 67.99 -2.08 22.14
N ARG A 66 68.63 -1.34 21.24
CA ARG A 66 68.48 -1.53 19.78
C ARG A 66 69.59 -2.43 19.24
N SER A 67 69.33 -3.73 19.16
CA SER A 67 70.17 -4.65 18.39
C SER A 67 69.76 -4.64 16.91
N ASP A 68 70.75 -4.69 16.01
CA ASP A 68 70.51 -4.93 14.58
C ASP A 68 69.92 -6.34 14.39
N LEU A 69 68.81 -6.44 13.66
CA LEU A 69 68.13 -7.71 13.38
C LEU A 69 68.48 -8.27 12.00
N THR A 70 69.41 -7.63 11.28
CA THR A 70 69.86 -8.08 9.96
C THR A 70 70.36 -9.53 10.02
N GLY A 71 69.89 -10.37 9.10
CA GLY A 71 70.20 -11.80 9.03
C GLY A 71 69.30 -12.70 9.88
N GLN A 72 68.47 -12.15 10.77
CA GLN A 72 67.60 -12.95 11.64
C GLN A 72 66.29 -13.36 10.94
N ARG A 73 65.78 -14.53 11.32
CA ARG A 73 64.54 -15.13 10.79
C ARG A 73 63.40 -15.06 11.81
N PHE A 74 62.22 -14.64 11.35
CA PHE A 74 60.98 -14.53 12.11
C PHE A 74 59.84 -15.20 11.34
N GLY A 75 59.58 -16.48 11.63
CA GLY A 75 58.67 -17.30 10.82
C GLY A 75 59.18 -17.47 9.40
N MET A 76 58.36 -17.09 8.41
CA MET A 76 58.69 -17.12 6.98
C MET A 76 59.43 -15.86 6.50
N LEU A 77 59.76 -14.92 7.38
CA LEU A 77 60.43 -13.66 7.03
C LEU A 77 61.89 -13.70 7.46
N VAL A 78 62.80 -13.33 6.56
CA VAL A 78 64.22 -13.10 6.85
C VAL A 78 64.51 -11.61 6.70
N VAL A 79 65.09 -10.99 7.73
CA VAL A 79 65.49 -9.59 7.68
C VAL A 79 66.77 -9.46 6.85
N THR A 80 66.69 -8.70 5.77
CA THR A 80 67.81 -8.47 4.84
C THR A 80 68.60 -7.20 5.14
N SER A 81 67.95 -6.18 5.68
CA SER A 81 68.59 -4.95 6.15
C SER A 81 67.63 -4.13 7.00
N MET A 82 68.16 -3.16 7.74
CA MET A 82 67.35 -2.14 8.39
C MET A 82 66.82 -1.14 7.37
N ALA A 83 65.52 -0.83 7.44
CA ALA A 83 64.88 0.15 6.58
C ALA A 83 64.91 1.54 7.23
N THR A 84 64.58 2.58 6.45
CA THR A 84 64.41 3.91 7.02
C THR A 84 63.25 3.92 8.03
N ASP A 85 63.52 4.48 9.21
CA ASP A 85 62.52 4.63 10.25
C ASP A 85 61.33 5.43 9.73
N TYR A 86 60.12 5.05 10.16
CA TYR A 86 58.91 5.81 9.89
C TYR A 86 58.59 6.71 11.08
N ILE A 87 58.30 7.98 10.81
CA ILE A 87 57.82 8.92 11.83
C ILE A 87 56.32 9.08 11.61
N SER A 88 55.51 8.69 12.60
CA SER A 88 54.06 8.86 12.53
C SER A 88 53.67 10.34 12.59
N PRO A 89 52.45 10.71 12.14
CA PRO A 89 51.93 12.07 12.30
C PRO A 89 51.89 12.55 13.76
N SER A 90 51.82 11.62 14.72
CA SER A 90 51.89 11.86 16.16
C SER A 90 53.33 11.97 16.71
N GLY A 91 54.35 11.98 15.85
CA GLY A 91 55.76 12.13 16.21
C GLY A 91 56.45 10.85 16.71
N HIS A 92 55.77 9.70 16.69
CA HIS A 92 56.37 8.43 17.13
C HIS A 92 57.24 7.83 16.04
N ARG A 93 58.48 7.53 16.38
CA ARG A 93 59.45 6.92 15.48
C ARG A 93 59.40 5.39 15.59
N LEU A 94 59.04 4.73 14.50
CA LEU A 94 58.95 3.27 14.37
C LEU A 94 60.13 2.76 13.53
N SER A 95 60.92 1.87 14.14
CA SER A 95 61.99 1.19 13.42
C SER A 95 61.45 0.08 12.54
N ARG A 96 61.98 -0.01 11.32
CA ARG A 96 61.48 -0.90 10.25
C ARG A 96 62.60 -1.75 9.67
N CYS A 97 62.23 -2.92 9.19
CA CYS A 97 63.15 -3.91 8.63
C CYS A 97 62.70 -4.29 7.21
N ASN A 98 63.65 -4.32 6.27
CA ASN A 98 63.43 -4.89 4.94
C ASN A 98 63.50 -6.41 5.05
N CYS A 99 62.43 -7.10 4.70
CA CYS A 99 62.31 -8.55 4.83
C CYS A 99 62.05 -9.22 3.49
N VAL A 100 62.63 -10.40 3.29
CA VAL A 100 62.26 -11.34 2.23
C VAL A 100 61.46 -12.47 2.84
N CYS A 101 60.30 -12.78 2.27
CA CYS A 101 59.50 -13.92 2.68
C CYS A 101 59.89 -15.19 1.90
N ASP A 102 59.68 -16.38 2.46
CA ASP A 102 59.94 -17.65 1.76
C ASP A 102 59.14 -17.78 0.43
N CYS A 103 58.02 -17.05 0.27
CA CYS A 103 57.30 -16.96 -1.02
C CYS A 103 57.95 -16.02 -2.06
N GLY A 104 59.14 -15.49 -1.78
CA GLY A 104 59.89 -14.58 -2.65
C GLY A 104 59.51 -13.10 -2.56
N LYS A 105 58.41 -12.75 -1.88
CA LYS A 105 57.94 -11.36 -1.76
C LYS A 105 58.83 -10.54 -0.81
N LYS A 106 59.28 -9.37 -1.27
CA LYS A 106 60.00 -8.36 -0.48
C LYS A 106 59.01 -7.41 0.19
N VAL A 107 59.11 -7.21 1.51
CA VAL A 107 58.20 -6.37 2.30
C VAL A 107 58.94 -5.58 3.38
N VAL A 108 58.41 -4.42 3.76
CA VAL A 108 58.94 -3.62 4.89
C VAL A 108 58.02 -3.81 6.08
N ILE A 109 58.57 -4.29 7.21
CA ILE A 109 57.80 -4.62 8.41
C ILE A 109 58.32 -3.82 9.61
N ASN A 110 57.43 -3.44 10.52
CA ASN A 110 57.82 -2.82 11.78
C ASN A 110 58.61 -3.81 12.66
N MET A 111 59.76 -3.37 13.16
CA MET A 111 60.68 -4.17 13.96
C MET A 111 60.01 -4.76 15.19
N SER A 112 59.17 -3.98 15.87
CA SER A 112 58.40 -4.45 17.03
C SER A 112 57.45 -5.59 16.69
N SER A 113 56.84 -5.58 15.50
CA SER A 113 55.93 -6.65 15.04
C SER A 113 56.65 -7.96 14.73
N LEU A 114 57.93 -7.91 14.35
CA LEU A 114 58.77 -9.10 14.18
C LEU A 114 59.12 -9.71 15.54
N VAL A 115 59.61 -8.87 16.46
CA VAL A 115 60.08 -9.30 17.79
C VAL A 115 58.92 -9.83 18.66
N THR A 116 57.75 -9.21 18.62
CA THR A 116 56.57 -9.70 19.36
C THR A 116 55.89 -10.90 18.69
N GLY A 117 56.32 -11.28 17.49
CA GLY A 117 55.72 -12.36 16.70
C GLY A 117 54.36 -12.01 16.08
N ALA A 118 53.96 -10.73 16.07
CA ALA A 118 52.73 -10.27 15.42
C ALA A 118 52.77 -10.39 13.88
N SER A 119 53.96 -10.42 13.28
CA SER A 119 54.16 -10.65 11.84
C SER A 119 55.11 -11.82 11.61
N LYS A 120 54.61 -12.89 10.97
CA LYS A 120 55.36 -14.13 10.68
C LYS A 120 55.46 -14.48 9.18
N SER A 121 54.79 -13.71 8.32
CA SER A 121 54.83 -13.85 6.86
C SER A 121 54.52 -12.51 6.19
N CYS A 122 54.72 -12.39 4.88
CA CYS A 122 54.34 -11.19 4.12
C CYS A 122 52.82 -11.02 3.92
N GLY A 123 52.01 -11.79 4.65
CA GLY A 123 50.57 -11.96 4.46
C GLY A 123 50.17 -13.20 3.63
N CYS A 124 51.14 -13.93 3.07
CA CYS A 124 50.88 -15.15 2.30
C CYS A 124 50.30 -16.29 3.16
N GLN A 125 50.69 -16.37 4.43
CA GLN A 125 50.19 -17.39 5.35
C GLN A 125 48.74 -17.13 5.81
N ILE A 126 48.27 -15.88 5.67
CA ILE A 126 46.88 -15.47 5.99
C ILE A 126 46.03 -15.43 4.70
N ASN A 127 46.60 -15.71 3.52
CA ASN A 127 45.88 -15.65 2.27
C ASN A 127 44.94 -16.86 2.11
N THR A 128 43.73 -16.74 2.66
CA THR A 128 42.56 -17.59 2.36
C THR A 128 41.90 -17.22 1.00
N SER A 129 42.57 -16.38 0.20
CA SER A 129 42.03 -15.72 -1.01
C SER A 129 42.97 -15.86 -2.20
N GLY A 130 43.16 -17.11 -2.66
CA GLY A 130 43.67 -17.37 -4.02
C GLY A 130 42.72 -16.84 -5.11
N LEU A 131 43.09 -17.07 -6.38
CA LEU A 131 42.20 -16.79 -7.50
C LEU A 131 40.93 -17.64 -7.37
N LEU A 132 39.80 -17.10 -7.82
CA LEU A 132 38.52 -17.78 -7.76
C LEU A 132 38.58 -19.13 -8.48
N LYS A 133 39.26 -19.18 -9.64
CA LYS A 133 39.46 -20.40 -10.43
C LYS A 133 40.12 -21.55 -9.66
N ASP A 134 40.94 -21.23 -8.66
CA ASP A 134 41.68 -22.22 -7.87
C ASP A 134 40.86 -22.74 -6.66
N ASN A 135 39.74 -22.08 -6.34
CA ASN A 135 38.86 -22.50 -5.24
C ASN A 135 37.83 -23.54 -5.74
N LYS A 136 38.19 -24.82 -5.62
CA LYS A 136 37.35 -25.95 -6.06
C LYS A 136 35.91 -25.94 -5.49
N GLU A 137 35.75 -25.55 -4.22
CA GLU A 137 34.44 -25.50 -3.56
C GLU A 137 33.54 -24.44 -4.20
N LEU A 138 34.05 -23.22 -4.39
CA LEU A 138 33.28 -22.16 -5.05
C LEU A 138 33.04 -22.46 -6.53
N MET A 139 34.07 -22.97 -7.23
CA MET A 139 33.97 -23.31 -8.65
C MET A 139 32.98 -24.45 -8.93
N SER A 140 32.73 -25.35 -7.96
CA SER A 140 31.67 -26.36 -8.09
C SER A 140 30.28 -25.75 -8.23
N ARG A 141 30.08 -24.55 -7.67
CA ARG A 141 28.81 -23.80 -7.68
C ARG A 141 28.82 -22.65 -8.68
N TYR A 142 29.81 -22.56 -9.56
CA TYR A 142 29.88 -21.55 -10.60
C TYR A 142 28.95 -21.90 -11.77
N ASP A 143 28.10 -20.97 -12.21
CA ASP A 143 27.25 -21.18 -13.37
C ASP A 143 27.98 -20.81 -14.67
N TYR A 144 28.56 -21.79 -15.34
CA TYR A 144 29.28 -21.58 -16.59
C TYR A 144 28.39 -20.99 -17.70
N GLU A 145 27.12 -21.42 -17.79
CA GLU A 145 26.25 -21.00 -18.89
C GLU A 145 25.84 -19.55 -18.76
N ARG A 146 25.39 -19.16 -17.56
CA ARG A 146 24.92 -17.79 -17.26
C ARG A 146 26.06 -16.78 -17.19
N ASN A 147 27.27 -17.20 -16.82
CA ASN A 147 28.42 -16.30 -16.76
C ASN A 147 29.12 -16.09 -18.11
N ARG A 148 28.78 -16.86 -19.18
CA ARG A 148 29.36 -16.65 -20.53
C ARG A 148 29.19 -15.22 -21.04
N GLU A 149 28.04 -14.61 -20.77
CA GLU A 149 27.71 -13.25 -21.21
C GLU A 149 28.47 -12.15 -20.44
N LEU A 150 29.03 -12.46 -19.27
CA LEU A 150 29.71 -11.49 -18.41
C LEU A 150 31.20 -11.28 -18.78
N GLN A 151 31.74 -12.04 -19.73
CA GLN A 151 33.14 -11.94 -20.21
C GLN A 151 34.16 -11.82 -19.06
N LEU A 152 34.00 -12.65 -18.03
CA LEU A 152 34.80 -12.54 -16.80
C LEU A 152 36.22 -13.05 -17.01
N ASP A 153 37.20 -12.24 -16.57
CA ASP A 153 38.59 -12.65 -16.51
C ASP A 153 38.91 -13.34 -15.17
N LEU A 154 38.82 -14.67 -15.17
CA LEU A 154 39.07 -15.49 -13.98
C LEU A 154 40.55 -15.51 -13.55
N GLU A 155 41.47 -15.01 -14.38
CA GLU A 155 42.89 -14.88 -14.04
C GLU A 155 43.13 -13.75 -13.03
N ASN A 156 42.18 -12.82 -12.91
CA ASN A 156 42.31 -11.64 -12.06
C ASN A 156 41.25 -11.57 -10.94
N ILE A 157 40.22 -12.42 -10.97
CA ILE A 157 39.18 -12.43 -9.95
C ILE A 157 39.62 -13.30 -8.76
N THR A 158 39.71 -12.68 -7.58
CA THR A 158 40.02 -13.39 -6.33
C THR A 158 38.76 -13.90 -5.62
N ALA A 159 38.90 -14.90 -4.76
CA ALA A 159 37.80 -15.44 -3.95
C ALA A 159 37.23 -14.47 -2.87
N ARG A 160 37.72 -13.23 -2.81
CA ARG A 160 37.18 -12.12 -1.98
C ARG A 160 36.67 -10.94 -2.80
N SER A 161 36.54 -11.12 -4.11
CA SER A 161 36.05 -10.07 -4.99
C SER A 161 34.59 -9.70 -4.68
N ASN A 162 34.25 -8.42 -4.79
CA ASN A 162 32.88 -7.94 -4.72
C ASN A 162 32.13 -8.04 -6.07
N VAL A 163 32.79 -8.58 -7.10
CA VAL A 163 32.17 -8.87 -8.41
C VAL A 163 31.00 -9.81 -8.20
N LYS A 164 29.86 -9.48 -8.84
CA LYS A 164 28.67 -10.31 -8.85
C LYS A 164 28.74 -11.27 -10.03
N ILE A 165 28.59 -12.56 -9.74
CA ILE A 165 28.57 -13.62 -10.74
C ILE A 165 27.40 -14.55 -10.47
N TRP A 166 27.03 -15.33 -11.48
CA TRP A 166 26.00 -16.34 -11.37
C TRP A 166 26.53 -17.60 -10.68
N TRP A 167 25.81 -18.02 -9.65
CA TRP A 167 26.04 -19.25 -8.91
C TRP A 167 24.93 -20.23 -9.24
N LYS A 168 25.24 -21.53 -9.29
CA LYS A 168 24.28 -22.62 -9.50
C LYS A 168 24.17 -23.47 -8.24
N CYS A 169 22.95 -23.86 -7.88
CA CYS A 169 22.69 -24.61 -6.66
C CYS A 169 22.67 -26.11 -6.96
N ASP A 170 23.51 -26.87 -6.29
CA ASP A 170 23.55 -28.33 -6.49
C ASP A 170 22.27 -29.03 -6.01
N LYS A 171 21.55 -28.44 -5.05
CA LYS A 171 20.31 -29.02 -4.49
C LYS A 171 19.07 -28.76 -5.34
N CYS A 172 18.92 -27.55 -5.87
CA CYS A 172 17.70 -27.16 -6.58
C CYS A 172 17.92 -26.84 -8.06
N GLY A 173 19.17 -26.87 -8.54
CA GLY A 173 19.55 -26.57 -9.92
C GLY A 173 19.46 -25.10 -10.32
N ASN A 174 18.82 -24.24 -9.50
CA ASN A 174 18.58 -22.83 -9.84
C ASN A 174 19.83 -21.98 -9.71
N SER A 175 19.88 -20.95 -10.55
CA SER A 175 20.99 -20.01 -10.63
C SER A 175 20.63 -18.66 -10.02
N TRP A 176 21.55 -18.05 -9.29
CA TRP A 176 21.34 -16.73 -8.69
C TRP A 176 22.58 -15.85 -8.77
N LEU A 177 22.37 -14.54 -8.86
CA LEU A 177 23.44 -13.55 -8.94
C LEU A 177 23.86 -13.11 -7.54
N ALA A 178 25.13 -13.31 -7.16
CA ALA A 178 25.67 -12.90 -5.87
C ALA A 178 27.16 -12.57 -5.94
N GLN A 179 27.66 -11.83 -4.95
CA GLN A 179 29.06 -11.44 -4.86
C GLN A 179 29.95 -12.63 -4.51
N VAL A 180 31.14 -12.73 -5.11
CA VAL A 180 32.12 -13.79 -4.81
C VAL A 180 32.49 -13.83 -3.33
N ALA A 181 32.81 -12.67 -2.74
CA ALA A 181 33.13 -12.55 -1.32
C ALA A 181 32.03 -13.11 -0.41
N SER A 182 30.75 -12.89 -0.76
CA SER A 182 29.62 -13.37 0.03
C SER A 182 29.54 -14.89 0.10
N GLN A 183 29.95 -15.59 -0.97
CA GLN A 183 29.90 -17.05 -1.03
C GLN A 183 31.09 -17.70 -0.33
N ASN A 184 32.16 -16.93 -0.06
CA ASN A 184 33.36 -17.37 0.65
C ASN A 184 33.38 -16.95 2.14
N ASP A 185 32.29 -16.37 2.64
CA ASP A 185 32.17 -15.98 4.06
C ASP A 185 31.86 -17.22 4.92
N LYS A 186 32.82 -17.65 5.73
CA LYS A 186 32.67 -18.79 6.65
C LYS A 186 31.84 -18.47 7.90
N ASN A 187 31.70 -17.19 8.24
CA ASN A 187 30.94 -16.74 9.41
C ASN A 187 29.46 -16.52 9.10
N LYS A 188 29.12 -16.22 7.83
CA LYS A 188 27.73 -16.08 7.36
C LYS A 188 27.44 -17.06 6.23
N LYS A 189 26.57 -18.05 6.48
CA LYS A 189 26.11 -19.00 5.46
C LYS A 189 25.19 -18.33 4.43
N HIS A 190 25.77 -17.63 3.45
CA HIS A 190 25.05 -17.10 2.29
C HIS A 190 24.77 -18.22 1.29
N GLY A 191 23.76 -19.03 1.56
CA GLY A 191 23.36 -20.17 0.73
C GLY A 191 22.48 -19.80 -0.47
N CYS A 192 21.99 -20.82 -1.16
CA CYS A 192 21.06 -20.64 -2.27
C CYS A 192 19.76 -19.95 -1.80
N PRO A 193 19.40 -18.80 -2.37
CA PRO A 193 18.20 -18.05 -1.96
C PRO A 193 16.90 -18.79 -2.28
N TYR A 194 16.88 -19.66 -3.29
CA TYR A 194 15.73 -20.50 -3.60
C TYR A 194 15.50 -21.56 -2.51
N CYS A 195 16.57 -22.25 -2.09
CA CYS A 195 16.48 -23.22 -0.99
C CYS A 195 16.18 -22.56 0.36
N ALA A 196 16.67 -21.34 0.58
CA ALA A 196 16.37 -20.55 1.77
C ALA A 196 14.96 -19.92 1.74
N GLY A 197 14.22 -20.06 0.63
CA GLY A 197 12.87 -19.53 0.46
C GLY A 197 12.78 -18.00 0.26
N THR A 198 13.91 -17.33 0.02
CA THR A 198 13.96 -15.88 -0.27
C THR A 198 13.70 -15.58 -1.75
N LEU A 199 14.06 -16.51 -2.65
CA LEU A 199 13.64 -16.48 -4.06
C LEU A 199 12.65 -17.61 -4.37
N VAL A 200 11.80 -17.38 -5.37
CA VAL A 200 10.68 -18.24 -5.73
C VAL A 200 11.06 -19.14 -6.89
N ILE A 201 10.84 -20.45 -6.72
CA ILE A 201 10.84 -21.43 -7.82
C ILE A 201 9.40 -21.53 -8.34
N LYS A 202 9.13 -20.92 -9.48
CA LYS A 202 7.82 -20.98 -10.14
C LYS A 202 7.43 -22.42 -10.45
N GLY A 203 6.19 -22.80 -10.14
CA GLY A 203 5.68 -24.17 -10.26
C GLY A 203 5.96 -25.06 -9.05
N LYS A 204 6.69 -24.59 -8.03
CA LYS A 204 7.15 -25.44 -6.92
C LYS A 204 7.02 -24.80 -5.54
N THR A 205 7.53 -23.59 -5.37
CA THR A 205 7.53 -22.90 -4.05
C THR A 205 6.63 -21.68 -4.00
N ASP A 206 6.08 -21.28 -5.14
CA ASP A 206 5.15 -20.16 -5.23
C ASP A 206 3.80 -20.45 -4.57
N LEU A 207 3.08 -19.38 -4.22
CA LEU A 207 1.77 -19.47 -3.60
C LEU A 207 0.77 -20.23 -4.49
N GLN A 208 0.76 -19.95 -5.80
CA GLN A 208 -0.23 -20.52 -6.72
C GLN A 208 -0.14 -22.04 -6.79
N SER A 209 1.09 -22.56 -6.88
CA SER A 209 1.33 -24.00 -7.05
C SER A 209 1.16 -24.77 -5.73
N ARG A 210 1.51 -24.15 -4.59
CA ARG A 210 1.44 -24.82 -3.28
C ARG A 210 0.09 -24.72 -2.60
N PHE A 211 -0.62 -23.61 -2.78
CA PHE A 211 -1.89 -23.32 -2.11
C PHE A 211 -2.90 -22.72 -3.10
N PRO A 212 -3.39 -23.52 -4.08
CA PRO A 212 -4.28 -23.03 -5.13
C PRO A 212 -5.56 -22.40 -4.57
N ASP A 213 -6.13 -22.97 -3.51
CA ASP A 213 -7.35 -22.43 -2.87
C ASP A 213 -7.11 -21.06 -2.22
N ILE A 214 -5.94 -20.85 -1.62
CA ILE A 214 -5.57 -19.55 -1.05
C ILE A 214 -5.28 -18.55 -2.18
N ALA A 215 -4.65 -18.98 -3.27
CA ALA A 215 -4.37 -18.14 -4.41
C ALA A 215 -5.65 -17.62 -5.11
N GLN A 216 -6.79 -18.31 -4.97
CA GLN A 216 -8.09 -17.80 -5.44
C GLN A 216 -8.57 -16.55 -4.68
N GLU A 217 -8.11 -16.38 -3.43
CA GLU A 217 -8.43 -15.18 -2.64
C GLU A 217 -7.49 -14.00 -2.94
N TRP A 218 -6.66 -14.10 -3.97
CA TRP A 218 -5.76 -13.03 -4.37
C TRP A 218 -6.52 -11.90 -5.09
N ASP A 219 -6.29 -10.65 -4.68
CA ASP A 219 -6.84 -9.50 -5.40
C ASP A 219 -5.94 -9.15 -6.60
N PHE A 220 -6.30 -9.62 -7.80
CA PHE A 220 -5.53 -9.42 -9.02
C PHE A 220 -5.56 -7.97 -9.53
N GLU A 221 -6.55 -7.17 -9.16
CA GLU A 221 -6.65 -5.77 -9.57
C GLU A 221 -5.75 -4.86 -8.72
N LYS A 222 -5.62 -5.16 -7.42
CA LYS A 222 -4.85 -4.32 -6.48
C LYS A 222 -3.40 -4.75 -6.26
N ASN A 223 -3.02 -5.95 -6.70
CA ASN A 223 -1.66 -6.44 -6.56
C ASN A 223 -0.91 -6.41 -7.88
N ASN A 224 0.28 -5.80 -7.86
CA ASN A 224 1.17 -5.75 -9.03
C ASN A 224 2.09 -6.99 -9.16
N ILE A 225 1.84 -8.04 -8.37
CA ILE A 225 2.61 -9.29 -8.39
C ILE A 225 1.63 -10.46 -8.43
N MET A 226 1.96 -11.48 -9.22
CA MET A 226 1.11 -12.66 -9.33
C MET A 226 1.38 -13.67 -8.20
N PRO A 227 0.39 -14.48 -7.80
CA PRO A 227 0.57 -15.60 -6.87
C PRO A 227 1.68 -16.58 -7.29
N SER A 228 1.93 -16.75 -8.60
CA SER A 228 3.02 -17.58 -9.13
C SER A 228 4.42 -17.00 -8.98
N GLU A 229 4.53 -15.71 -8.62
CA GLU A 229 5.78 -14.96 -8.58
C GLU A 229 6.22 -14.65 -7.13
N ILE A 230 5.47 -15.14 -6.15
CA ILE A 230 5.72 -14.91 -4.73
C ILE A 230 5.76 -16.22 -3.97
N SER A 231 6.68 -16.32 -3.01
CA SER A 231 6.80 -17.49 -2.14
C SER A 231 5.53 -17.65 -1.31
N ALA A 232 5.06 -18.90 -1.17
CA ALA A 232 3.89 -19.24 -0.37
C ALA A 232 3.99 -18.79 1.11
N PHE A 233 5.20 -18.56 1.62
CA PHE A 233 5.43 -18.09 2.99
C PHE A 233 6.08 -16.70 3.03
N SER A 234 5.84 -15.88 2.02
CA SER A 234 6.40 -14.53 1.97
C SER A 234 5.86 -13.62 3.08
N GLY A 235 6.75 -12.85 3.70
CA GLY A 235 6.39 -11.76 4.61
C GLY A 235 5.82 -10.51 3.92
N LYS A 236 5.71 -10.50 2.58
CA LYS A 236 5.17 -9.36 1.83
C LYS A 236 3.67 -9.22 2.06
N LYS A 237 3.22 -8.01 2.39
CA LYS A 237 1.79 -7.66 2.51
C LYS A 237 1.18 -7.45 1.14
N VAL A 238 0.08 -8.12 0.88
CA VAL A 238 -0.69 -8.08 -0.37
C VAL A 238 -2.17 -7.92 -0.06
N TRP A 239 -2.94 -7.53 -1.06
CA TRP A 239 -4.40 -7.44 -0.98
C TRP A 239 -5.03 -8.82 -1.22
N TRP A 240 -5.99 -9.17 -0.37
CA TRP A 240 -6.79 -10.38 -0.45
C TRP A 240 -8.25 -10.00 -0.61
N ILE A 241 -9.01 -10.85 -1.29
CA ILE A 241 -10.45 -10.79 -1.44
C ILE A 241 -11.02 -12.18 -1.14
N CYS A 242 -11.90 -12.31 -0.14
CA CYS A 242 -12.44 -13.61 0.22
C CYS A 242 -13.64 -13.95 -0.64
N LYS A 243 -14.14 -15.18 -0.51
CA LYS A 243 -15.37 -15.66 -1.17
C LYS A 243 -16.64 -14.84 -0.87
N GLU A 244 -16.62 -14.01 0.17
CA GLU A 244 -17.72 -13.12 0.56
C GLU A 244 -17.54 -11.69 -0.01
N GLY A 245 -16.45 -11.45 -0.75
CA GLY A 245 -16.11 -10.16 -1.35
C GLY A 245 -15.42 -9.19 -0.38
N HIS A 246 -15.05 -9.61 0.83
CA HIS A 246 -14.33 -8.71 1.73
C HIS A 246 -12.87 -8.58 1.31
N GLU A 247 -12.41 -7.34 1.21
CA GLU A 247 -11.03 -7.02 0.87
C GLU A 247 -10.22 -6.67 2.12
N TRP A 248 -9.01 -7.21 2.26
CA TRP A 248 -8.11 -6.86 3.36
C TRP A 248 -6.64 -6.99 2.96
N LYS A 249 -5.75 -6.41 3.77
CA LYS A 249 -4.31 -6.46 3.55
C LYS A 249 -3.64 -7.35 4.61
N ALA A 250 -2.93 -8.38 4.18
CA ALA A 250 -2.21 -9.30 5.08
C ALA A 250 -0.94 -9.83 4.41
N THR A 251 0.00 -10.36 5.20
CA THR A 251 1.17 -11.07 4.66
C THR A 251 0.75 -12.42 4.07
N VAL A 252 1.46 -12.90 3.05
CA VAL A 252 1.22 -14.23 2.48
C VAL A 252 1.41 -15.32 3.53
N ALA A 253 2.48 -15.22 4.32
CA ALA A 253 2.74 -16.14 5.43
C ALA A 253 1.56 -16.21 6.43
N ASN A 254 1.02 -15.07 6.87
CA ASN A 254 -0.09 -15.08 7.83
C ASN A 254 -1.35 -15.72 7.24
N ARG A 255 -1.64 -15.44 5.97
CA ARG A 255 -2.80 -16.02 5.27
C ARG A 255 -2.66 -17.53 5.12
N VAL A 256 -1.48 -18.02 4.75
CA VAL A 256 -1.20 -19.46 4.62
C VAL A 256 -1.21 -20.17 5.97
N ASN A 257 -0.76 -19.51 7.04
CA ASN A 257 -0.80 -20.05 8.40
C ASN A 257 -2.21 -20.06 9.04
N GLY A 258 -3.29 -19.88 8.26
CA GLY A 258 -4.67 -20.03 8.71
C GLY A 258 -5.42 -18.75 9.09
N ASN A 259 -4.79 -17.57 9.03
CA ASN A 259 -5.49 -16.31 9.29
C ASN A 259 -6.28 -15.88 8.04
N GLY A 260 -7.59 -16.15 8.04
CA GLY A 260 -8.50 -15.78 6.97
C GLY A 260 -8.95 -14.32 7.00
N CYS A 261 -10.06 -14.05 6.31
CA CYS A 261 -10.68 -12.73 6.30
C CYS A 261 -11.09 -12.28 7.72
N PRO A 262 -10.57 -11.17 8.25
CA PRO A 262 -10.91 -10.68 9.59
C PRO A 262 -12.40 -10.40 9.74
N ARG A 263 -13.02 -9.85 8.69
CA ARG A 263 -14.43 -9.48 8.70
C ARG A 263 -15.33 -10.71 8.71
N CYS A 264 -15.04 -11.73 7.90
CA CYS A 264 -15.78 -12.99 7.96
C CYS A 264 -15.64 -13.68 9.32
N ASN A 265 -14.47 -13.56 9.97
CA ASN A 265 -14.28 -14.15 11.29
C ASN A 265 -15.16 -13.45 12.34
N ILE A 266 -15.17 -12.11 12.36
CA ILE A 266 -16.01 -11.31 13.25
C ILE A 266 -17.50 -11.57 13.00
N GLU A 267 -17.94 -11.53 11.74
CA GLU A 267 -19.33 -11.80 11.36
C GLU A 267 -19.75 -13.21 11.81
N LYS A 268 -18.91 -14.23 11.59
CA LYS A 268 -19.21 -15.59 12.05
C LYS A 268 -19.33 -15.69 13.56
N VAL A 269 -18.43 -15.09 14.33
CA VAL A 269 -18.45 -15.19 15.80
C VAL A 269 -19.68 -14.50 16.38
N ASN A 270 -19.95 -13.26 15.97
CA ASN A 270 -21.10 -12.51 16.50
C ASN A 270 -22.41 -13.11 16.03
N SER A 271 -22.52 -13.45 14.74
CA SER A 271 -23.72 -14.12 14.25
C SER A 271 -23.89 -15.51 14.85
N PHE A 272 -22.82 -16.24 15.18
CA PHE A 272 -22.97 -17.51 15.90
C PHE A 272 -23.58 -17.29 17.28
N CYS A 273 -23.12 -16.29 18.03
CA CYS A 273 -23.67 -15.99 19.36
C CYS A 273 -25.15 -15.56 19.28
N GLU A 274 -25.48 -14.64 18.37
CA GLU A 274 -26.87 -14.23 18.08
C GLU A 274 -27.74 -15.43 17.70
N GLN A 275 -27.27 -16.28 16.79
CA GLN A 275 -28.03 -17.44 16.32
C GLN A 275 -28.13 -18.55 17.39
N ALA A 276 -27.14 -18.67 18.28
CA ALA A 276 -27.20 -19.57 19.43
C ALA A 276 -28.30 -19.14 20.41
N VAL A 277 -28.35 -17.85 20.78
CA VAL A 277 -29.42 -17.32 21.62
C VAL A 277 -30.78 -17.59 20.96
N TYR A 278 -30.91 -17.27 19.66
CA TYR A 278 -32.16 -17.54 18.93
C TYR A 278 -32.54 -19.03 18.94
N TYR A 279 -31.57 -19.92 18.69
CA TYR A 279 -31.81 -21.36 18.60
C TYR A 279 -32.43 -21.93 19.88
N TYR A 280 -31.93 -21.55 21.06
CA TYR A 280 -32.49 -22.03 22.33
C TYR A 280 -33.78 -21.30 22.72
N ILE A 281 -33.88 -20.00 22.46
CA ILE A 281 -35.13 -19.26 22.73
C ILE A 281 -36.28 -19.80 21.86
N LYS A 282 -36.01 -20.16 20.60
CA LYS A 282 -37.01 -20.74 19.68
C LYS A 282 -37.52 -22.11 20.13
N GLN A 283 -36.71 -22.90 20.85
CA GLN A 283 -37.15 -24.16 21.44
C GLN A 283 -38.16 -23.94 22.57
N ALA A 284 -37.93 -22.92 23.40
CA ALA A 284 -38.84 -22.55 24.47
C ALA A 284 -40.11 -21.84 23.96
N PHE A 285 -39.95 -20.98 22.95
CA PHE A 285 -41.00 -20.14 22.39
C PHE A 285 -41.07 -20.31 20.87
N PRO A 286 -41.88 -21.25 20.36
CA PRO A 286 -41.97 -21.53 18.92
C PRO A 286 -42.40 -20.35 18.05
N ASP A 287 -43.00 -19.30 18.62
CA ASP A 287 -43.37 -18.06 17.92
C ASP A 287 -42.22 -17.05 17.77
N THR A 288 -41.02 -17.35 18.27
CA THR A 288 -39.85 -16.46 18.20
C THR A 288 -39.45 -16.12 16.76
N ILE A 289 -39.27 -14.83 16.49
CA ILE A 289 -38.89 -14.25 15.20
C ILE A 289 -37.43 -13.79 15.25
N ASN A 290 -36.70 -14.04 14.17
CA ASN A 290 -35.30 -13.65 13.98
C ASN A 290 -35.26 -12.40 13.08
N SER A 291 -34.61 -11.31 13.50
CA SER A 291 -34.55 -10.04 12.76
C SER A 291 -35.93 -9.41 12.48
N ASP A 292 -36.73 -9.18 13.51
CA ASP A 292 -38.02 -8.48 13.39
C ASP A 292 -37.82 -6.97 13.20
N THR A 293 -38.64 -6.28 12.39
CA THR A 293 -38.48 -4.82 12.14
C THR A 293 -39.74 -3.99 12.37
N HIS A 294 -40.76 -4.51 13.08
CA HIS A 294 -42.09 -3.87 13.11
C HIS A 294 -42.09 -2.49 13.79
N ILE A 295 -41.16 -2.25 14.73
CA ILE A 295 -41.01 -0.94 15.40
C ILE A 295 -40.24 0.10 14.57
N GLY A 296 -39.92 -0.21 13.31
CA GLY A 296 -39.10 0.64 12.43
C GLY A 296 -37.59 0.54 12.69
N MET A 297 -37.16 -0.33 13.59
CA MET A 297 -35.78 -0.75 13.82
C MET A 297 -35.73 -2.27 13.96
N GLU A 298 -34.63 -2.89 13.54
CA GLU A 298 -34.42 -4.33 13.65
C GLU A 298 -34.21 -4.75 15.11
N LEU A 299 -34.92 -5.78 15.55
CA LEU A 299 -34.79 -6.52 16.80
C LEU A 299 -34.15 -7.87 16.48
N ASP A 300 -33.01 -8.20 17.08
CA ASP A 300 -32.27 -9.42 16.73
C ASP A 300 -33.15 -10.68 16.93
N ILE A 301 -33.83 -10.73 18.08
CA ILE A 301 -34.75 -11.80 18.45
C ILE A 301 -36.00 -11.16 19.07
N PHE A 302 -37.18 -11.52 18.60
CA PHE A 302 -38.45 -11.04 19.16
C PHE A 302 -39.37 -12.22 19.50
N ILE A 303 -39.98 -12.20 20.67
CA ILE A 303 -40.93 -13.20 21.18
C ILE A 303 -42.30 -12.54 21.28
N PRO A 304 -43.17 -12.65 20.26
CA PRO A 304 -44.46 -11.98 20.22
C PRO A 304 -45.33 -12.30 21.45
N SER A 305 -45.42 -13.57 21.84
CA SER A 305 -46.24 -14.04 22.96
C SER A 305 -45.85 -13.48 24.33
N LYS A 306 -44.62 -12.96 24.47
CA LYS A 306 -44.11 -12.34 25.70
C LYS A 306 -43.93 -10.83 25.58
N ASN A 307 -44.07 -10.28 24.38
CA ASN A 307 -43.65 -8.92 24.04
C ASN A 307 -42.22 -8.62 24.51
N VAL A 308 -41.32 -9.58 24.31
CA VAL A 308 -39.91 -9.49 24.71
C VAL A 308 -39.04 -9.45 23.47
N ALA A 309 -38.07 -8.54 23.46
CA ALA A 309 -36.98 -8.52 22.48
C ALA A 309 -35.66 -8.84 23.16
N ILE A 310 -34.78 -9.56 22.47
CA ILE A 310 -33.44 -9.90 22.94
C ILE A 310 -32.44 -9.42 21.89
N GLU A 311 -31.43 -8.68 22.33
CA GLU A 311 -30.31 -8.21 21.52
C GLU A 311 -29.02 -8.86 21.99
N TYR A 312 -28.13 -9.22 21.06
CA TYR A 312 -26.79 -9.68 21.40
C TYR A 312 -25.77 -8.60 21.03
N ASP A 313 -25.16 -7.99 22.05
CA ASP A 313 -24.25 -6.87 21.88
C ASP A 313 -22.79 -7.36 21.87
N GLY A 314 -22.25 -7.58 20.66
CA GLY A 314 -20.84 -7.92 20.44
C GLY A 314 -19.90 -6.71 20.60
N GLU A 315 -18.78 -6.89 21.28
CA GLU A 315 -17.81 -5.83 21.58
C GLU A 315 -17.33 -5.07 20.34
N VAL A 316 -17.16 -5.76 19.21
CA VAL A 316 -16.63 -5.17 17.99
C VAL A 316 -17.57 -4.12 17.40
N TRP A 317 -18.88 -4.32 17.53
CA TRP A 317 -19.89 -3.44 16.91
C TRP A 317 -20.39 -2.37 17.87
N HIS A 318 -20.43 -2.66 19.18
CA HIS A 318 -21.09 -1.80 20.18
C HIS A 318 -20.14 -0.86 20.95
N LYS A 319 -18.88 -0.71 20.51
CA LYS A 319 -17.91 0.20 21.15
C LYS A 319 -18.03 1.69 20.75
N SER A 320 -18.65 1.99 19.62
CA SER A 320 -18.68 3.37 19.10
C SER A 320 -19.80 4.20 19.72
N THR A 321 -19.55 5.50 19.98
CA THR A 321 -20.54 6.45 20.51
C THR A 321 -21.83 6.47 19.68
N LYS A 322 -21.70 6.48 18.35
CA LYS A 322 -22.85 6.44 17.43
C LYS A 322 -23.70 5.18 17.59
N LYS A 323 -23.08 4.03 17.87
CA LYS A 323 -23.84 2.79 18.09
C LYS A 323 -24.56 2.82 19.44
N ILE A 324 -23.92 3.37 20.47
CA ILE A 324 -24.56 3.59 21.78
C ILE A 324 -25.82 4.48 21.63
N GLU A 325 -25.75 5.57 20.87
CA GLU A 325 -26.91 6.43 20.58
C GLU A 325 -28.06 5.66 19.89
N ILE A 326 -27.72 4.81 18.91
CA ILE A 326 -28.70 3.96 18.22
C ILE A 326 -29.32 2.94 19.18
N ASP A 327 -28.52 2.34 20.06
CA ASP A 327 -28.97 1.36 21.03
C ASP A 327 -29.90 2.00 22.07
N ILE A 328 -29.60 3.20 22.56
CA ILE A 328 -30.48 3.99 23.45
C ILE A 328 -31.81 4.27 22.75
N LYS A 329 -31.78 4.75 21.51
CA LYS A 329 -33.00 4.99 20.72
C LYS A 329 -33.83 3.71 20.53
N LYS A 330 -33.18 2.56 20.36
CA LYS A 330 -33.86 1.26 20.28
C LYS A 330 -34.55 0.93 21.61
N ASN A 331 -33.89 1.16 22.74
CA ASN A 331 -34.48 0.96 24.07
C ASN A 331 -35.74 1.84 24.25
N GLU A 332 -35.67 3.12 23.85
CA GLU A 332 -36.80 4.05 23.89
C GLU A 332 -37.98 3.58 23.03
N LEU A 333 -37.70 3.15 21.79
CA LEU A 333 -38.73 2.62 20.90
C LEU A 333 -39.37 1.35 21.48
N CYS A 334 -38.59 0.40 21.99
CA CYS A 334 -39.13 -0.79 22.63
C CYS A 334 -40.09 -0.39 23.77
N LYS A 335 -39.70 0.56 24.61
CA LYS A 335 -40.56 1.10 25.67
C LYS A 335 -41.86 1.70 25.14
N THR A 336 -41.82 2.48 24.06
CA THR A 336 -43.02 3.04 23.42
C THR A 336 -43.97 1.96 22.90
N TYR A 337 -43.44 0.86 22.38
CA TYR A 337 -44.23 -0.28 21.90
C TYR A 337 -44.56 -1.30 23.01
N GLY A 338 -44.24 -1.00 24.27
CA GLY A 338 -44.48 -1.89 25.42
C GLY A 338 -43.62 -3.16 25.43
N ILE A 339 -42.55 -3.19 24.65
CA ILE A 339 -41.64 -4.33 24.49
C ILE A 339 -40.59 -4.30 25.62
N THR A 340 -40.44 -5.42 26.32
CA THR A 340 -39.36 -5.61 27.29
C THR A 340 -38.08 -5.96 26.55
N LEU A 341 -37.05 -5.12 26.64
CA LEU A 341 -35.78 -5.33 25.96
C LEU A 341 -34.73 -5.94 26.89
N ILE A 342 -34.24 -7.12 26.50
CA ILE A 342 -33.13 -7.84 27.13
C ILE A 342 -31.89 -7.70 26.23
N ARG A 343 -30.74 -7.42 26.83
CA ARG A 343 -29.44 -7.34 26.15
C ARG A 343 -28.49 -8.36 26.71
N VAL A 344 -27.97 -9.24 25.87
CA VAL A 344 -26.84 -10.13 26.17
C VAL A 344 -25.57 -9.44 25.71
N ARG A 345 -24.72 -9.03 26.64
CA ARG A 345 -23.57 -8.15 26.36
C ARG A 345 -22.24 -8.84 26.58
N GLU A 346 -21.27 -8.54 25.74
CA GLU A 346 -19.87 -8.91 25.97
C GLU A 346 -19.19 -8.03 27.04
N PRO A 347 -18.19 -8.57 27.77
CA PRO A 347 -17.74 -8.00 29.06
C PRO A 347 -17.12 -6.61 28.99
N LYS A 348 -16.52 -6.19 27.87
CA LYS A 348 -15.85 -4.88 27.77
C LYS A 348 -16.77 -3.76 27.27
N LEU A 349 -18.07 -4.00 27.18
CA LEU A 349 -19.03 -2.98 26.79
C LEU A 349 -19.47 -2.14 27.99
N VAL A 350 -19.56 -0.83 27.77
CA VAL A 350 -20.09 0.10 28.78
C VAL A 350 -21.55 -0.26 29.07
N PRO A 351 -22.02 -0.19 30.33
CA PRO A 351 -23.44 -0.40 30.66
C PRO A 351 -24.36 0.55 29.90
N ILE A 352 -25.57 0.07 29.57
CA ILE A 352 -26.62 0.87 28.94
C ILE A 352 -27.86 0.81 29.84
N GLU A 353 -28.51 1.96 30.03
CA GLU A 353 -29.72 2.10 30.84
C GLU A 353 -31.00 1.82 30.04
N GLY A 354 -32.12 1.60 30.74
CA GLY A 354 -33.44 1.42 30.11
C GLY A 354 -33.66 0.04 29.48
N CYS A 355 -32.88 -0.96 29.87
CA CYS A 355 -33.01 -2.35 29.42
C CYS A 355 -32.55 -3.32 30.52
N ILE A 356 -32.90 -4.59 30.37
CA ILE A 356 -32.38 -5.67 31.20
C ILE A 356 -31.07 -6.14 30.55
N SER A 357 -30.02 -6.31 31.33
CA SER A 357 -28.69 -6.67 30.78
C SER A 357 -28.12 -7.90 31.47
N PHE A 358 -27.74 -8.90 30.66
CA PHE A 358 -26.96 -10.05 31.07
C PHE A 358 -25.58 -9.95 30.45
N VAL A 359 -24.52 -10.03 31.25
CA VAL A 359 -23.14 -9.80 30.78
C VAL A 359 -22.37 -11.11 30.79
N ARG A 360 -21.82 -11.50 29.65
CA ARG A 360 -20.92 -12.65 29.54
C ARG A 360 -19.66 -12.40 30.36
N THR A 361 -19.14 -13.42 31.03
CA THR A 361 -17.88 -13.31 31.78
C THR A 361 -16.65 -13.22 30.88
N ASN A 362 -16.69 -13.84 29.69
CA ASN A 362 -15.72 -13.65 28.60
C ASN A 362 -16.40 -13.80 27.23
N SER A 363 -15.75 -13.31 26.16
CA SER A 363 -16.24 -13.38 24.78
C SER A 363 -15.60 -14.50 23.94
N THR A 364 -14.79 -15.38 24.55
CA THR A 364 -13.93 -16.33 23.82
C THR A 364 -14.37 -17.79 23.92
N THR A 365 -15.12 -18.16 24.97
CA THR A 365 -15.48 -19.56 25.23
C THR A 365 -16.98 -19.81 25.10
N ASN A 366 -17.36 -21.01 24.68
CA ASN A 366 -18.75 -21.43 24.58
C ASN A 366 -19.43 -21.56 25.95
N ASP A 367 -18.73 -22.01 26.98
CA ASP A 367 -19.30 -22.17 28.34
C ASP A 367 -19.89 -20.87 28.89
N THR A 368 -19.27 -19.72 28.60
CA THR A 368 -19.78 -18.41 29.03
C THR A 368 -20.98 -17.95 28.21
N LEU A 369 -21.11 -18.43 26.97
CA LEU A 369 -22.29 -18.23 26.16
C LEU A 369 -23.43 -19.14 26.65
N ASP A 370 -23.13 -20.39 26.99
CA ASP A 370 -24.11 -21.34 27.55
C ASP A 370 -24.71 -20.79 28.85
N ASN A 371 -23.86 -20.34 29.78
CA ASN A 371 -24.30 -19.77 31.04
C ASN A 371 -25.21 -18.55 30.87
N VAL A 372 -24.86 -17.61 29.98
CA VAL A 372 -25.68 -16.42 29.79
C VAL A 372 -27.02 -16.73 29.09
N ILE A 373 -27.04 -17.74 28.20
CA ILE A 373 -28.28 -18.21 27.59
C ILE A 373 -29.18 -18.85 28.65
N CYS A 374 -28.62 -19.67 29.55
CA CYS A 374 -29.34 -20.20 30.71
C CYS A 374 -29.91 -19.09 31.59
N ASP A 375 -29.13 -18.04 31.90
CA ASP A 375 -29.59 -16.92 32.71
C ASP A 375 -30.80 -16.19 32.07
N VAL A 376 -30.77 -15.99 30.75
CA VAL A 376 -31.89 -15.42 30.00
C VAL A 376 -33.10 -16.34 30.02
N LEU A 377 -32.93 -17.65 29.80
CA LEU A 377 -34.02 -18.64 29.88
C LEU A 377 -34.65 -18.68 31.27
N HIS A 378 -33.82 -18.69 32.33
CA HIS A 378 -34.28 -18.66 33.71
C HIS A 378 -35.05 -17.37 34.03
N TYR A 379 -34.61 -16.22 33.50
CA TYR A 379 -35.34 -14.96 33.62
C TYR A 379 -36.73 -15.06 32.98
N LEU A 380 -36.82 -15.73 31.83
CA LEU A 380 -38.07 -16.03 31.12
C LEU A 380 -38.86 -17.21 31.72
N LYS A 381 -38.44 -17.74 32.87
CA LYS A 381 -39.07 -18.86 33.61
C LYS A 381 -39.05 -20.20 32.87
N ILE A 382 -38.00 -20.43 32.09
CA ILE A 382 -37.75 -21.68 31.37
C ILE A 382 -36.55 -22.38 32.02
N TYR A 383 -36.70 -23.67 32.33
CA TYR A 383 -35.69 -24.47 33.06
C TYR A 383 -35.43 -25.85 32.44
N ASP A 384 -36.20 -26.23 31.44
CA ASP A 384 -36.22 -27.55 30.80
C ASP A 384 -35.37 -27.61 29.52
N VAL A 385 -34.99 -26.47 28.96
CA VAL A 385 -34.09 -26.38 27.79
C VAL A 385 -32.65 -26.66 28.20
N GLN A 386 -32.06 -27.73 27.65
CA GLN A 386 -30.67 -28.10 27.85
C GLN A 386 -29.76 -27.32 26.90
N VAL A 387 -28.96 -26.40 27.45
CA VAL A 387 -28.06 -25.55 26.65
C VAL A 387 -26.66 -26.18 26.58
N ASN A 388 -26.19 -26.44 25.35
CA ASN A 388 -24.81 -26.85 25.08
C ASN A 388 -24.40 -26.42 23.66
N THR A 389 -23.95 -25.19 23.50
CA THR A 389 -23.59 -24.62 22.19
C THR A 389 -22.48 -25.38 21.47
N THR A 390 -21.58 -26.04 22.21
CA THR A 390 -20.53 -26.88 21.62
C THR A 390 -21.12 -28.09 20.90
N SER A 391 -22.06 -28.80 21.51
CA SER A 391 -22.72 -29.96 20.91
C SER A 391 -23.68 -29.59 19.77
N ASP A 392 -24.37 -28.46 19.89
CA ASP A 392 -25.35 -28.00 18.90
C ASP A 392 -24.73 -27.09 17.82
N THR A 393 -23.41 -26.91 17.82
CA THR A 393 -22.70 -26.02 16.89
C THR A 393 -23.10 -26.22 15.43
N SER A 394 -23.20 -27.47 14.97
CA SER A 394 -23.55 -27.77 13.58
C SER A 394 -24.95 -27.27 13.20
N LYS A 395 -25.95 -27.45 14.08
CA LYS A 395 -27.33 -27.01 13.85
C LYS A 395 -27.43 -25.49 13.86
N ILE A 396 -26.73 -24.84 14.80
CA ILE A 396 -26.69 -23.37 14.89
C ILE A 396 -26.04 -22.76 13.64
N LEU A 397 -24.95 -23.36 13.16
CA LEU A 397 -24.27 -22.92 11.93
C LEU A 397 -25.11 -23.17 10.68
N GLU A 398 -25.86 -24.26 10.62
CA GLU A 398 -26.80 -24.54 9.52
C GLU A 398 -27.92 -23.49 9.49
N GLN A 399 -28.54 -23.17 10.63
CA GLN A 399 -29.52 -22.10 10.74
C GLN A 399 -28.95 -20.75 10.26
N PHE A 400 -27.73 -20.42 10.68
CA PHE A 400 -27.05 -19.22 10.22
C PHE A 400 -26.82 -19.22 8.70
N ALA A 401 -26.38 -20.35 8.12
CA ALA A 401 -26.17 -20.49 6.69
C ALA A 401 -27.48 -20.30 5.90
N THR A 402 -28.58 -20.87 6.38
CA THR A 402 -29.92 -20.71 5.79
C THR A 402 -30.36 -19.24 5.83
N LYS A 403 -30.29 -18.59 7.00
CA LYS A 403 -30.61 -17.15 7.13
C LYS A 403 -29.77 -16.29 6.19
N LYS A 404 -28.49 -16.63 6.01
CA LYS A 404 -27.59 -15.92 5.11
C LYS A 404 -28.00 -16.10 3.65
N TYR A 405 -28.35 -17.32 3.23
CA TYR A 405 -28.83 -17.60 1.88
C TYR A 405 -30.15 -16.89 1.59
N GLU A 406 -31.12 -16.92 2.51
CA GLU A 406 -32.41 -16.22 2.36
C GLU A 406 -32.22 -14.70 2.23
N ASN A 407 -31.18 -14.15 2.84
CA ASN A 407 -30.81 -12.74 2.72
C ASN A 407 -29.86 -12.43 1.55
N SER A 408 -29.49 -13.43 0.77
CA SER A 408 -28.61 -13.27 -0.37
C SER A 408 -29.27 -12.51 -1.52
N LEU A 409 -28.45 -11.92 -2.40
CA LEU A 409 -28.93 -11.33 -3.63
C LEU A 409 -29.64 -12.36 -4.50
N ALA A 410 -29.12 -13.58 -4.58
CA ALA A 410 -29.72 -14.65 -5.39
C ALA A 410 -31.14 -15.00 -4.94
N SER A 411 -31.33 -15.13 -3.62
CA SER A 411 -32.62 -15.53 -3.06
C SER A 411 -33.66 -14.42 -3.15
N VAL A 412 -33.27 -13.15 -2.92
CA VAL A 412 -34.25 -12.05 -2.83
C VAL A 412 -34.51 -11.37 -4.17
N TYR A 413 -33.53 -11.36 -5.09
CA TYR A 413 -33.63 -10.70 -6.39
C TYR A 413 -33.14 -11.62 -7.52
N PRO A 414 -33.83 -12.75 -7.78
CA PRO A 414 -33.42 -13.73 -8.79
C PRO A 414 -33.33 -13.15 -10.21
N GLU A 415 -34.13 -12.13 -10.52
CA GLU A 415 -34.09 -11.42 -11.80
C GLU A 415 -32.79 -10.63 -12.01
N LEU A 416 -32.18 -10.13 -10.93
CA LEU A 416 -30.92 -9.37 -11.00
C LEU A 416 -29.71 -10.29 -11.24
N ILE A 417 -29.82 -11.59 -10.97
CA ILE A 417 -28.76 -12.57 -11.25
C ILE A 417 -28.42 -12.57 -12.75
N LYS A 418 -29.41 -12.35 -13.62
CA LYS A 418 -29.21 -12.27 -15.08
C LYS A 418 -28.31 -11.11 -15.50
N GLU A 419 -28.22 -10.08 -14.66
CA GLU A 419 -27.32 -8.94 -14.87
C GLU A 419 -25.98 -9.10 -14.14
N TRP A 420 -25.76 -10.19 -13.40
CA TRP A 420 -24.46 -10.45 -12.78
C TRP A 420 -23.42 -10.76 -13.85
N HIS A 421 -22.28 -10.07 -13.80
CA HIS A 421 -21.25 -10.31 -14.80
C HIS A 421 -20.66 -11.73 -14.66
N PRO A 422 -20.57 -12.54 -15.74
CA PRO A 422 -20.21 -13.96 -15.66
C PRO A 422 -18.77 -14.24 -15.21
N ILE A 423 -17.80 -13.40 -15.58
CA ILE A 423 -16.36 -13.64 -15.30
C ILE A 423 -15.73 -12.60 -14.35
N LYS A 424 -16.07 -11.31 -14.50
CA LYS A 424 -15.41 -10.21 -13.78
C LYS A 424 -15.62 -10.16 -12.26
N ASN A 425 -16.54 -10.96 -11.71
CA ASN A 425 -16.73 -11.09 -10.26
C ASN A 425 -15.90 -12.23 -9.65
N GLY A 426 -15.09 -12.94 -10.45
CA GLY A 426 -14.24 -14.04 -9.98
C GLY A 426 -15.06 -15.15 -9.33
N SER A 427 -14.68 -15.55 -8.12
CA SER A 427 -15.35 -16.60 -7.34
C SER A 427 -16.58 -16.11 -6.55
N LEU A 428 -16.89 -14.81 -6.58
CA LEU A 428 -18.01 -14.23 -5.85
C LEU A 428 -19.31 -14.50 -6.62
N THR A 429 -20.25 -15.18 -5.95
CA THR A 429 -21.53 -15.57 -6.54
C THR A 429 -22.69 -14.86 -5.85
N PRO A 430 -23.82 -14.60 -6.54
CA PRO A 430 -24.97 -13.87 -5.98
C PRO A 430 -25.57 -14.48 -4.70
N ASP A 431 -25.45 -15.78 -4.48
CA ASP A 431 -25.91 -16.50 -3.28
C ASP A 431 -25.03 -16.24 -2.04
N LYS A 432 -23.80 -15.74 -2.23
CA LYS A 432 -22.85 -15.45 -1.15
C LYS A 432 -22.89 -14.01 -0.69
N VAL A 433 -23.60 -13.13 -1.39
CA VAL A 433 -23.62 -11.69 -1.09
C VAL A 433 -24.96 -11.27 -0.53
N ASN A 434 -24.94 -10.51 0.57
CA ASN A 434 -26.15 -9.93 1.14
C ASN A 434 -26.77 -8.89 0.19
N LYS A 435 -28.10 -8.90 0.07
CA LYS A 435 -28.88 -7.98 -0.78
C LYS A 435 -28.63 -6.48 -0.52
N ALA A 436 -28.23 -6.10 0.69
CA ALA A 436 -27.95 -4.72 1.10
C ALA A 436 -26.44 -4.41 1.13
N SER A 437 -25.60 -5.30 0.61
CA SER A 437 -24.15 -5.12 0.64
C SER A 437 -23.72 -3.87 -0.11
N ARG A 438 -22.83 -3.09 0.52
CA ARG A 438 -22.14 -1.95 -0.13
C ARG A 438 -20.99 -2.39 -1.03
N TYR A 439 -20.78 -3.69 -1.19
CA TYR A 439 -19.73 -4.22 -2.04
C TYR A 439 -20.01 -3.91 -3.51
N LYS A 440 -18.98 -3.43 -4.22
CA LYS A 440 -19.07 -3.02 -5.62
C LYS A 440 -18.71 -4.20 -6.50
N VAL A 441 -19.66 -4.60 -7.34
CA VAL A 441 -19.53 -5.77 -8.23
C VAL A 441 -19.75 -5.34 -9.68
N TRP A 442 -19.29 -6.17 -10.60
CA TRP A 442 -19.51 -6.00 -12.03
C TRP A 442 -20.90 -6.52 -12.42
N TRP A 443 -21.62 -5.70 -13.18
CA TRP A 443 -22.91 -5.98 -13.77
C TRP A 443 -22.80 -5.89 -15.29
N ILE A 444 -23.68 -6.61 -15.98
CA ILE A 444 -23.92 -6.50 -17.42
C ILE A 444 -25.41 -6.29 -17.64
N CYS A 445 -25.80 -5.15 -18.24
CA CYS A 445 -27.23 -4.93 -18.50
C CYS A 445 -27.69 -5.69 -19.75
N PRO A 446 -29.02 -5.80 -20.00
CA PRO A 446 -29.55 -6.46 -21.19
C PRO A 446 -29.08 -5.90 -22.54
N LYS A 447 -28.57 -4.65 -22.56
CA LYS A 447 -27.95 -4.03 -23.75
C LYS A 447 -26.46 -4.37 -23.92
N GLY A 448 -25.90 -5.23 -23.07
CA GLY A 448 -24.50 -5.64 -23.10
C GLY A 448 -23.52 -4.67 -22.45
N HIS A 449 -23.98 -3.58 -21.83
CA HIS A 449 -23.07 -2.65 -21.16
C HIS A 449 -22.57 -3.21 -19.84
N GLU A 450 -21.25 -3.27 -19.69
CA GLU A 450 -20.58 -3.70 -18.47
C GLU A 450 -20.29 -2.50 -17.57
N TYR A 451 -20.65 -2.60 -16.28
CA TYR A 451 -20.43 -1.51 -15.33
C TYR A 451 -20.27 -2.02 -13.90
N GLN A 452 -19.57 -1.25 -13.07
CA GLN A 452 -19.46 -1.51 -11.65
C GLN A 452 -20.48 -0.70 -10.84
N MET A 453 -21.13 -1.35 -9.87
CA MET A 453 -22.04 -0.70 -8.92
C MET A 453 -22.17 -1.53 -7.63
N THR A 454 -22.52 -0.86 -6.52
CA THR A 454 -22.79 -1.57 -5.26
C THR A 454 -24.11 -2.34 -5.34
N ILE A 455 -24.15 -3.51 -4.69
CA ILE A 455 -25.36 -4.35 -4.64
C ILE A 455 -26.53 -3.56 -4.03
N SER A 456 -26.31 -2.87 -2.92
CA SER A 456 -27.29 -2.02 -2.24
C SER A 456 -27.92 -0.93 -3.12
N ASN A 457 -27.18 -0.42 -4.13
CA ASN A 457 -27.71 0.56 -5.06
C ASN A 457 -28.55 -0.11 -6.16
N ARG A 458 -28.17 -1.33 -6.58
CA ARG A 458 -28.90 -2.13 -7.57
C ARG A 458 -30.23 -2.66 -7.02
N THR A 459 -30.26 -3.05 -5.74
CA THR A 459 -31.43 -3.61 -5.03
C THR A 459 -32.31 -2.56 -4.34
N ARG A 460 -31.99 -1.27 -4.49
CA ARG A 460 -32.73 -0.20 -3.82
C ARG A 460 -34.19 -0.18 -4.27
N ILE A 461 -35.10 -0.40 -3.31
CA ILE A 461 -36.56 -0.33 -3.53
C ILE A 461 -36.96 1.07 -3.99
N GLU A 462 -37.84 1.13 -4.99
CA GLU A 462 -38.40 2.39 -5.46
C GLU A 462 -39.15 3.10 -4.33
N LYS A 463 -38.76 4.33 -4.01
CA LYS A 463 -39.45 5.15 -3.00
C LYS A 463 -40.13 6.32 -3.69
N ILE A 464 -41.37 6.59 -3.27
CA ILE A 464 -42.07 7.84 -3.60
C ILE A 464 -41.60 8.87 -2.57
N GLN A 465 -40.96 9.93 -3.05
CA GLN A 465 -40.59 11.07 -2.20
C GLN A 465 -41.85 11.84 -1.78
N THR A 466 -41.75 12.65 -0.72
CA THR A 466 -42.84 13.50 -0.19
C THR A 466 -43.45 14.45 -1.23
N ASN A 467 -42.70 14.77 -2.30
CA ASN A 467 -43.13 15.57 -3.44
C ASN A 467 -43.74 14.73 -4.59
N GLY A 468 -44.05 13.46 -4.36
CA GLY A 468 -44.60 12.53 -5.37
C GLY A 468 -43.56 11.97 -6.35
N LYS A 469 -42.28 12.35 -6.27
CA LYS A 469 -41.26 11.90 -7.22
C LYS A 469 -40.82 10.45 -6.93
N LYS A 470 -41.03 9.56 -7.89
CA LYS A 470 -40.52 8.17 -7.84
C LYS A 470 -39.01 8.16 -8.04
N VAL A 471 -38.27 7.64 -7.06
CA VAL A 471 -36.84 7.34 -7.20
C VAL A 471 -36.71 5.91 -7.71
N LYS A 472 -36.43 5.73 -9.00
CA LYS A 472 -36.20 4.41 -9.60
C LYS A 472 -34.93 3.76 -9.05
N ALA A 473 -34.90 2.42 -9.04
CA ALA A 473 -33.70 1.64 -8.74
C ALA A 473 -32.53 2.06 -9.67
N HIS A 474 -31.31 2.07 -9.13
CA HIS A 474 -30.15 2.38 -9.96
C HIS A 474 -29.81 1.16 -10.84
N GLY A 475 -29.75 1.37 -12.16
CA GLY A 475 -29.32 0.37 -13.13
C GLY A 475 -28.08 0.82 -13.90
N CYS A 476 -27.95 0.37 -15.15
CA CYS A 476 -26.84 0.75 -16.01
C CYS A 476 -26.67 2.28 -16.14
N PRO A 477 -25.52 2.86 -15.72
CA PRO A 477 -25.30 4.29 -15.74
C PRO A 477 -25.20 4.85 -17.17
N TYR A 478 -24.85 4.02 -18.15
CA TYR A 478 -24.80 4.40 -19.56
C TYR A 478 -26.22 4.50 -20.14
N CYS A 479 -27.07 3.50 -19.89
CA CYS A 479 -28.47 3.54 -20.32
C CYS A 479 -29.24 4.71 -19.69
N ALA A 480 -28.93 5.06 -18.44
CA ALA A 480 -29.54 6.18 -17.73
C ALA A 480 -28.94 7.56 -18.09
N GLY A 481 -27.94 7.63 -18.98
CA GLY A 481 -27.28 8.89 -19.36
C GLY A 481 -26.44 9.53 -18.25
N LYS A 482 -26.12 8.80 -17.18
CA LYS A 482 -25.30 9.28 -16.05
C LYS A 482 -23.80 9.15 -16.29
N LYS A 483 -23.40 8.24 -17.19
CA LYS A 483 -22.04 8.08 -17.68
C LYS A 483 -22.04 8.02 -19.20
N ILE A 484 -20.96 8.48 -19.80
CA ILE A 484 -20.74 8.45 -21.24
C ILE A 484 -20.10 7.11 -21.61
N LEU A 485 -20.63 6.48 -22.66
CA LEU A 485 -20.07 5.35 -23.37
C LEU A 485 -19.93 5.76 -24.83
N ILE A 486 -18.68 5.93 -25.26
CA ILE A 486 -18.33 6.26 -26.64
C ILE A 486 -18.87 5.17 -27.57
N GLY A 487 -19.52 5.56 -28.66
CA GLY A 487 -20.19 4.65 -29.59
C GLY A 487 -21.65 4.35 -29.25
N TYR A 488 -22.17 4.83 -28.11
CA TYR A 488 -23.53 4.52 -27.66
C TYR A 488 -24.36 5.75 -27.30
N ASN A 489 -23.97 6.49 -26.25
CA ASN A 489 -24.76 7.61 -25.73
C ASN A 489 -24.02 8.96 -25.75
N ASP A 490 -22.85 9.00 -26.38
CA ASP A 490 -22.14 10.23 -26.65
C ASP A 490 -22.81 11.01 -27.80
N MET A 491 -22.54 12.32 -27.84
CA MET A 491 -23.13 13.22 -28.81
C MET A 491 -22.68 12.90 -30.24
N GLN A 492 -21.42 12.48 -30.45
CA GLN A 492 -20.92 12.18 -31.79
C GLN A 492 -21.67 11.01 -32.42
N SER A 493 -21.90 9.96 -31.64
CA SER A 493 -22.59 8.75 -32.11
C SER A 493 -24.08 8.99 -32.33
N LEU A 494 -24.74 9.77 -31.47
CA LEU A 494 -26.18 10.02 -31.56
C LEU A 494 -26.55 11.16 -32.53
N TYR A 495 -25.67 12.15 -32.72
CA TYR A 495 -25.90 13.34 -33.54
C TYR A 495 -24.71 13.62 -34.46
N PRO A 496 -24.36 12.71 -35.39
CA PRO A 496 -23.17 12.85 -36.23
C PRO A 496 -23.18 14.11 -37.09
N GLU A 497 -24.35 14.53 -37.58
CA GLU A 497 -24.47 15.76 -38.39
C GLU A 497 -24.23 17.03 -37.57
N VAL A 498 -24.66 17.05 -36.30
CA VAL A 498 -24.40 18.17 -35.39
C VAL A 498 -22.93 18.15 -34.95
N ALA A 499 -22.33 16.96 -34.78
CA ALA A 499 -20.92 16.81 -34.44
C ALA A 499 -19.98 17.38 -35.51
N LYS A 500 -20.37 17.35 -36.80
CA LYS A 500 -19.61 18.00 -37.88
C LYS A 500 -19.50 19.51 -37.70
N GLU A 501 -20.41 20.15 -36.99
CA GLU A 501 -20.35 21.59 -36.70
C GLU A 501 -19.53 21.91 -35.44
N TRP A 502 -18.87 20.93 -34.83
CA TRP A 502 -18.06 21.14 -33.63
C TRP A 502 -16.78 21.91 -33.96
N HIS A 503 -16.50 22.98 -33.21
CA HIS A 503 -15.28 23.74 -33.42
C HIS A 503 -14.08 23.12 -32.70
N LEU A 504 -13.29 22.31 -33.41
CA LEU A 504 -12.14 21.58 -32.83
C LEU A 504 -11.13 22.47 -32.10
N MET A 505 -10.67 23.57 -32.73
CA MET A 505 -9.63 24.41 -32.12
C MET A 505 -10.09 25.18 -30.88
N LYS A 506 -11.30 25.78 -30.91
CA LYS A 506 -11.81 26.61 -29.80
C LYS A 506 -12.34 25.80 -28.62
N ASN A 507 -12.60 24.50 -28.80
CA ASN A 507 -13.01 23.62 -27.71
C ASN A 507 -11.83 22.88 -27.06
N GLY A 508 -10.59 23.14 -27.49
CA GLY A 508 -9.39 22.52 -26.96
C GLY A 508 -9.45 21.00 -27.07
N ASN A 509 -9.17 20.29 -25.97
CA ASN A 509 -9.18 18.82 -25.93
C ASN A 509 -10.59 18.22 -25.79
N LEU A 510 -11.65 19.04 -25.72
CA LEU A 510 -13.01 18.53 -25.58
C LEU A 510 -13.57 18.08 -26.93
N MET A 511 -13.76 16.77 -27.08
CA MET A 511 -14.31 16.16 -28.28
C MET A 511 -15.83 15.95 -28.17
N PRO A 512 -16.56 15.90 -29.31
CA PRO A 512 -18.01 15.61 -29.30
C PRO A 512 -18.35 14.26 -28.66
N SER A 513 -17.47 13.27 -28.77
CA SER A 513 -17.62 11.94 -28.13
C SER A 513 -17.45 11.97 -26.60
N MET A 514 -16.99 13.08 -26.03
CA MET A 514 -16.78 13.26 -24.58
C MET A 514 -17.94 13.97 -23.88
N VAL A 515 -19.05 14.21 -24.58
CA VAL A 515 -20.26 14.85 -24.02
C VAL A 515 -21.51 14.07 -24.42
N THR A 516 -22.54 14.07 -23.57
CA THR A 516 -23.88 13.56 -23.94
C THR A 516 -24.67 14.63 -24.70
N PRO A 517 -25.66 14.26 -25.53
CA PRO A 517 -26.55 15.21 -26.20
C PRO A 517 -27.25 16.19 -25.26
N GLY A 518 -27.64 15.77 -24.05
CA GLY A 518 -28.29 16.63 -23.05
C GLY A 518 -27.32 17.46 -22.17
N SER A 519 -26.06 17.63 -22.59
CA SER A 519 -25.08 18.36 -21.78
C SER A 519 -25.32 19.88 -21.83
N SER A 520 -25.38 20.51 -20.65
CA SER A 520 -25.46 21.97 -20.51
C SER A 520 -24.12 22.68 -20.76
N LYS A 521 -23.05 21.95 -21.10
CA LYS A 521 -21.74 22.55 -21.44
C LYS A 521 -21.87 23.46 -22.65
N LYS A 522 -21.48 24.73 -22.49
CA LYS A 522 -21.39 25.71 -23.56
C LYS A 522 -20.08 25.52 -24.33
N VAL A 523 -20.19 25.29 -25.63
CA VAL A 523 -19.06 24.99 -26.52
C VAL A 523 -19.16 25.84 -27.79
N TRP A 524 -18.05 25.96 -28.50
CA TRP A 524 -17.98 26.63 -29.79
C TRP A 524 -18.43 25.71 -30.93
N TRP A 525 -19.23 26.27 -31.82
CA TRP A 525 -19.75 25.65 -33.04
C TRP A 525 -19.30 26.47 -34.24
N ARG A 526 -19.13 25.81 -35.38
CA ARG A 526 -18.86 26.43 -36.68
C ARG A 526 -19.85 25.86 -37.69
N CYS A 527 -20.59 26.74 -38.36
CA CYS A 527 -21.67 26.30 -39.26
C CYS A 527 -21.06 25.76 -40.54
N ASN A 528 -21.45 24.55 -40.95
CA ASN A 528 -20.97 23.97 -42.21
C ASN A 528 -21.54 24.65 -43.47
N LYS A 529 -22.51 25.56 -43.33
CA LYS A 529 -23.15 26.27 -44.46
C LYS A 529 -22.64 27.69 -44.67
N CYS A 530 -22.44 28.43 -43.58
CA CYS A 530 -22.06 29.85 -43.65
C CYS A 530 -20.79 30.18 -42.87
N GLU A 531 -20.12 29.16 -42.33
CA GLU A 531 -18.90 29.25 -41.52
C GLU A 531 -18.99 30.11 -40.25
N TYR A 532 -20.16 30.66 -39.95
CA TYR A 532 -20.38 31.45 -38.75
C TYR A 532 -20.06 30.63 -37.51
N GLU A 533 -19.30 31.24 -36.61
CA GLU A 533 -18.87 30.62 -35.36
C GLU A 533 -19.65 31.21 -34.18
N TRP A 534 -20.18 30.35 -33.32
CA TRP A 534 -20.96 30.79 -32.16
C TRP A 534 -20.83 29.84 -30.99
N GLN A 535 -21.22 30.32 -29.80
CA GLN A 535 -21.32 29.48 -28.62
C GLN A 535 -22.77 29.09 -28.33
N SER A 536 -22.99 27.81 -28.03
CA SER A 536 -24.27 27.31 -27.53
C SER A 536 -24.04 26.07 -26.66
N THR A 537 -25.02 25.68 -25.85
CA THR A 537 -24.98 24.42 -25.11
C THR A 537 -25.18 23.24 -26.05
N VAL A 538 -24.59 22.08 -25.71
CA VAL A 538 -24.78 20.84 -26.47
C VAL A 538 -26.25 20.42 -26.50
N GLU A 539 -26.95 20.55 -25.37
CA GLU A 539 -28.39 20.31 -25.24
C GLU A 539 -29.21 21.10 -26.25
N HIS A 540 -28.98 22.42 -26.37
CA HIS A 540 -29.72 23.23 -27.33
C HIS A 540 -29.49 22.82 -28.78
N ARG A 541 -28.28 22.34 -29.10
CA ARG A 541 -27.95 21.90 -30.46
C ARG A 541 -28.54 20.53 -30.79
N CYS A 542 -28.58 19.61 -29.82
CA CYS A 542 -28.96 18.23 -30.05
C CYS A 542 -30.44 17.96 -29.76
N LEU A 543 -30.94 18.39 -28.59
CA LEU A 543 -32.29 18.07 -28.13
C LEU A 543 -33.31 19.16 -28.48
N SER A 544 -32.93 20.44 -28.42
CA SER A 544 -33.81 21.56 -28.78
C SER A 544 -33.74 21.94 -30.26
N HIS A 545 -32.86 21.30 -31.04
CA HIS A 545 -32.66 21.51 -32.47
C HIS A 545 -32.40 22.98 -32.89
N HIS A 546 -31.79 23.78 -32.02
CA HIS A 546 -31.38 25.14 -32.38
C HIS A 546 -30.16 25.08 -33.31
N GLY A 547 -30.31 25.57 -34.54
CA GLY A 547 -29.24 25.63 -35.55
C GLY A 547 -28.36 26.87 -35.44
N CYS A 548 -27.62 27.15 -36.52
CA CYS A 548 -26.82 28.36 -36.64
C CYS A 548 -27.70 29.63 -36.54
N PRO A 549 -27.40 30.56 -35.60
CA PRO A 549 -28.18 31.77 -35.44
C PRO A 549 -28.09 32.69 -36.66
N ASN A 550 -26.95 32.71 -37.36
CA ASN A 550 -26.79 33.49 -38.59
C ASN A 550 -27.67 32.97 -39.73
N CYS A 551 -27.68 31.65 -39.96
CA CYS A 551 -28.59 31.03 -40.93
C CYS A 551 -30.06 31.25 -40.57
N SER A 552 -30.41 31.13 -39.28
CA SER A 552 -31.78 31.39 -38.82
C SER A 552 -32.19 32.85 -39.00
N SER A 553 -31.26 33.79 -38.81
CA SER A 553 -31.50 35.22 -39.02
C SER A 553 -31.74 35.53 -40.51
N LYS A 554 -30.86 35.04 -41.40
CA LYS A 554 -31.02 35.19 -42.86
C LYS A 554 -32.34 34.60 -43.38
N LYS A 555 -32.78 33.46 -42.83
CA LYS A 555 -34.09 32.88 -43.17
C LYS A 555 -35.27 33.75 -42.72
N ARG A 556 -35.16 34.47 -41.60
CA ARG A 556 -36.24 35.34 -41.07
C ARG A 556 -36.27 36.71 -41.76
N SER A 557 -35.13 37.18 -42.23
CA SER A 557 -34.96 38.47 -42.90
C SER A 557 -34.15 38.29 -44.19
N PRO A 558 -34.74 37.67 -45.23
CA PRO A 558 -34.04 37.39 -46.48
C PRO A 558 -33.74 38.69 -47.26
N GLU A 559 -32.75 38.60 -48.14
CA GLU A 559 -32.36 39.67 -49.05
C GLU A 559 -33.50 39.95 -50.05
N VAL A 560 -33.67 41.23 -50.39
CA VAL A 560 -34.71 41.70 -51.30
C VAL A 560 -34.10 42.60 -52.35
N VAL A 561 -34.67 42.57 -53.55
CA VAL A 561 -34.25 43.45 -54.64
C VAL A 561 -35.43 44.28 -55.11
N CYS A 562 -35.18 45.57 -55.30
CA CYS A 562 -36.12 46.50 -55.93
C CYS A 562 -36.11 46.22 -57.43
N ILE A 563 -37.27 45.90 -58.02
CA ILE A 563 -37.35 45.46 -59.42
C ILE A 563 -37.02 46.62 -60.37
N GLU A 564 -37.47 47.83 -60.04
CA GLU A 564 -37.29 49.02 -60.88
C GLU A 564 -35.84 49.52 -60.88
N THR A 565 -35.17 49.49 -59.72
CA THR A 565 -33.80 50.04 -59.62
C THR A 565 -32.73 48.97 -59.77
N GLY A 566 -33.08 47.68 -59.65
CA GLY A 566 -32.13 46.57 -59.60
C GLY A 566 -31.30 46.51 -58.31
N THR A 567 -31.52 47.43 -57.36
CA THR A 567 -30.73 47.53 -56.12
C THR A 567 -31.08 46.39 -55.17
N VAL A 568 -30.06 45.65 -54.73
CA VAL A 568 -30.18 44.58 -53.75
C VAL A 568 -29.94 45.14 -52.36
N TYR A 569 -30.82 44.78 -51.42
CA TYR A 569 -30.71 45.14 -50.02
C TYR A 569 -30.58 43.89 -49.17
N THR A 570 -29.81 44.00 -48.08
CA THR A 570 -29.50 42.84 -47.23
C THR A 570 -30.72 42.30 -46.49
N ASN A 571 -31.78 43.11 -46.34
CA ASN A 571 -33.08 42.73 -45.79
C ASN A 571 -34.14 43.83 -46.03
N GLY A 572 -35.41 43.50 -45.76
CA GLY A 572 -36.53 44.43 -45.91
C GLY A 572 -36.48 45.68 -45.03
N LYS A 573 -35.75 45.72 -43.90
CA LYS A 573 -35.64 46.94 -43.09
C LYS A 573 -34.74 47.96 -43.76
N GLU A 574 -33.61 47.51 -44.27
CA GLU A 574 -32.68 48.34 -45.04
C GLU A 574 -33.38 48.87 -46.30
N ALA A 575 -34.08 47.99 -47.03
CA ALA A 575 -34.88 48.37 -48.19
C ALA A 575 -35.92 49.46 -47.86
N ALA A 576 -36.66 49.31 -46.74
CA ALA A 576 -37.65 50.30 -46.31
C ALA A 576 -37.01 51.66 -46.01
N VAL A 577 -35.90 51.67 -45.27
CA VAL A 577 -35.18 52.91 -44.94
C VAL A 577 -34.62 53.57 -46.20
N ALA A 578 -34.08 52.78 -47.13
CA ALA A 578 -33.48 53.28 -48.37
C ALA A 578 -34.48 54.01 -49.29
N ILE A 579 -35.76 53.61 -49.25
CA ILE A 579 -36.85 54.29 -49.99
C ILE A 579 -37.57 55.35 -49.15
N GLY A 580 -37.00 55.75 -48.00
CA GLY A 580 -37.54 56.80 -47.14
C GLY A 580 -38.70 56.37 -46.23
N LEU A 581 -38.96 55.07 -46.08
CA LEU A 581 -39.98 54.54 -45.16
C LEU A 581 -39.39 54.14 -43.80
N PRO A 582 -40.18 54.18 -42.72
CA PRO A 582 -39.78 53.62 -41.44
C PRO A 582 -39.44 52.12 -41.55
N HIS A 583 -38.46 51.65 -40.79
CA HIS A 583 -38.04 50.24 -40.77
C HIS A 583 -39.17 49.23 -40.47
N THR A 584 -40.28 49.68 -39.87
CA THR A 584 -41.50 48.89 -39.63
C THR A 584 -42.19 48.44 -40.92
N TYR A 585 -41.94 49.11 -42.05
CA TYR A 585 -42.44 48.75 -43.39
C TYR A 585 -41.73 47.55 -44.02
N SER A 586 -40.69 47.00 -43.37
CA SER A 586 -40.06 45.74 -43.79
C SER A 586 -41.04 44.58 -43.96
N SER A 587 -42.07 44.52 -43.11
CA SER A 587 -43.13 43.52 -43.22
C SER A 587 -43.93 43.65 -44.52
N THR A 588 -44.26 44.87 -44.93
CA THR A 588 -44.97 45.17 -46.18
C THR A 588 -44.11 44.89 -47.41
N ILE A 589 -42.80 45.16 -47.34
CA ILE A 589 -41.85 44.77 -48.40
C ILE A 589 -41.84 43.26 -48.58
N TYR A 590 -41.78 42.47 -47.51
CA TYR A 590 -41.86 41.01 -47.63
C TYR A 590 -43.23 40.52 -48.13
N LYS A 591 -44.34 41.18 -47.78
CA LYS A 591 -45.65 40.91 -48.37
C LYS A 591 -45.66 41.19 -49.88
N CYS A 592 -44.96 42.23 -50.33
CA CYS A 592 -44.77 42.54 -51.73
C CYS A 592 -43.99 41.45 -52.47
N CYS A 593 -42.89 40.95 -51.88
CA CYS A 593 -42.14 39.80 -52.42
C CYS A 593 -42.97 38.51 -52.56
N ARG A 594 -44.04 38.36 -51.77
CA ARG A 594 -44.97 37.22 -51.81
C ARG A 594 -46.19 37.45 -52.71
N GLY A 595 -46.32 38.62 -53.33
CA GLY A 595 -47.46 38.99 -54.17
C GLY A 595 -48.73 39.34 -53.39
N GLU A 596 -48.66 39.46 -52.06
CA GLU A 596 -49.80 39.86 -51.23
C GLU A 596 -50.12 41.35 -51.34
N VAL A 597 -49.12 42.17 -51.68
CA VAL A 597 -49.25 43.61 -51.90
C VAL A 597 -48.57 43.96 -53.21
N LYS A 598 -49.23 44.77 -54.05
CA LYS A 598 -48.73 45.09 -55.40
C LYS A 598 -47.41 45.87 -55.37
N THR A 599 -47.30 46.89 -54.52
CA THR A 599 -46.10 47.73 -54.39
C THR A 599 -45.92 48.20 -52.95
N THR A 600 -44.68 48.46 -52.52
CA THR A 600 -44.39 49.16 -51.24
C THR A 600 -43.53 50.38 -51.52
N GLY A 601 -43.98 51.56 -51.07
CA GLY A 601 -43.29 52.83 -51.34
C GLY A 601 -43.24 53.22 -52.82
N GLY A 602 -44.13 52.68 -53.65
CA GLY A 602 -44.16 52.90 -55.10
C GLY A 602 -43.33 51.91 -55.93
N TYR A 603 -42.60 50.98 -55.29
CA TYR A 603 -41.72 50.01 -55.96
C TYR A 603 -42.23 48.57 -55.83
N HIS A 604 -41.86 47.71 -56.78
CA HIS A 604 -42.06 46.26 -56.71
C HIS A 604 -40.83 45.57 -56.12
N TRP A 605 -41.08 44.56 -55.29
CA TRP A 605 -40.05 43.84 -54.55
C TRP A 605 -40.11 42.36 -54.85
N LYS A 606 -38.94 41.72 -54.95
CA LYS A 606 -38.82 40.26 -54.98
C LYS A 606 -37.73 39.79 -54.02
N TYR A 607 -37.86 38.56 -53.54
CA TYR A 607 -36.77 37.91 -52.83
C TYR A 607 -35.59 37.72 -53.79
N LEU A 608 -34.38 37.96 -53.28
CA LEU A 608 -33.17 37.50 -53.96
C LEU A 608 -33.06 35.99 -53.68
N THR A 609 -33.33 35.17 -54.69
CA THR A 609 -33.34 33.70 -54.61
C THR A 609 -31.96 33.13 -54.37
#